data_AF-A0A2U2RHK3-F1
#
_entry.id   AF-A0A2U2RHK3-F1
#
_cell.length_a   1.000
_cell.length_b   1.000
_cell.length_c   1.000
_cell.angle_alpha   90.00
_cell.angle_beta   90.00
_cell.angle_gamma   90.00
#
_symmetry.space_group_name_H-M   'P 1'
#
loop_
_entity.id
_entity.type
_entity.pdbx_description
1 polymer ?
#
loop_
_entity_poly.entity_id
_entity_poly.type
_entity_poly.pdbx_seq_one_letter_code
_entity_poly.pdbx_strand_id
1 'polypeptide(L)'
;MFIAGAGSTRIDVRSVWFLLLYASDLLEKLTGEDRERLLRGERDNDLLDALADVLATRVERRVRTMLARGYRRRVEPLTRVRGRIDHLGTARGQLMQSGRVLCRYDEQTVDLPRYRSMLVTLRHASRRAVSEPVRRHCLTTAQMLERSGVSPVTPTPAELSTEQFGHFDAEDRTLLTLSALVRDMCAPEHSPGESELPQILRDEGALRRLFEQAVRGFYRHHLSPRGYSVAAERRSWPATGSPDDLAFLPNLNADVVIRGHGQQVIVECKFAPIFTQHQGKTMLKPGYVRQLVSYASVFRSEFVGETRALLLGALVDGSAGRNLDVEIDGIPVAVRQVDLAQRPAEIRAALAAAWSPGRHA
;
A
#
# COMPACT_ATOMS: atom_id res chain seq x y z
N MET A 1 -9.90 -12.80 -10.61
CA MET A 1 -9.35 -12.10 -11.79
C MET A 1 -10.40 -11.21 -12.43
N PHE A 2 -10.03 -9.99 -12.82
CA PHE A 2 -10.90 -9.04 -13.51
C PHE A 2 -10.13 -8.31 -14.62
N ILE A 3 -10.84 -7.61 -15.49
CA ILE A 3 -10.27 -6.83 -16.60
C ILE A 3 -10.31 -5.34 -16.22
N ALA A 4 -9.19 -4.64 -16.40
CA ALA A 4 -9.03 -3.22 -16.14
C ALA A 4 -8.17 -2.54 -17.22
N GLY A 5 -8.12 -1.21 -17.22
CA GLY A 5 -7.27 -0.42 -18.13
C GLY A 5 -7.73 -0.49 -19.58
N ALA A 6 -8.67 0.37 -19.96
CA ALA A 6 -9.35 0.42 -21.25
C ALA A 6 -9.89 -0.95 -21.72
N GLY A 7 -10.23 -1.83 -20.78
CA GLY A 7 -10.72 -3.19 -21.07
C GLY A 7 -9.67 -4.19 -21.54
N SER A 8 -8.38 -3.94 -21.31
CA SER A 8 -7.30 -4.74 -21.94
C SER A 8 -6.39 -5.49 -20.96
N THR A 9 -6.24 -5.04 -19.72
CA THR A 9 -5.31 -5.63 -18.74
C THR A 9 -6.06 -6.62 -17.85
N ARG A 10 -5.66 -7.89 -17.84
CA ARG A 10 -6.12 -8.84 -16.83
C ARG A 10 -5.27 -8.74 -15.58
N ILE A 11 -5.95 -8.68 -14.45
CA ILE A 11 -5.31 -8.54 -13.16
C ILE A 11 -5.97 -9.47 -12.15
N ASP A 12 -5.14 -10.23 -11.44
CA ASP A 12 -5.62 -10.97 -10.29
C ASP A 12 -5.74 -10.06 -9.07
N VAL A 13 -6.75 -10.32 -8.22
CA VAL A 13 -6.96 -9.57 -6.99
C VAL A 13 -5.71 -9.67 -6.09
N ARG A 14 -5.03 -10.81 -6.06
CA ARG A 14 -3.78 -10.99 -5.30
C ARG A 14 -2.68 -10.06 -5.79
N SER A 15 -2.62 -9.82 -7.10
CA SER A 15 -1.67 -8.89 -7.71
C SER A 15 -1.97 -7.45 -7.29
N VAL A 16 -3.24 -7.06 -7.15
CA VAL A 16 -3.60 -5.74 -6.60
C VAL A 16 -3.06 -5.57 -5.19
N TRP A 17 -3.22 -6.59 -4.33
CA TRP A 17 -2.70 -6.54 -2.96
C TRP A 17 -1.18 -6.44 -2.91
N PHE A 18 -0.50 -7.16 -3.80
CA PHE A 18 0.95 -7.05 -3.98
C PHE A 18 1.36 -5.64 -4.40
N LEU A 19 0.67 -5.03 -5.37
CA LEU A 19 0.93 -3.64 -5.79
C LEU A 19 0.66 -2.66 -4.65
N LEU A 20 -0.43 -2.83 -3.90
CA LEU A 20 -0.77 -1.98 -2.76
C LEU A 20 0.27 -2.06 -1.65
N LEU A 21 0.82 -3.25 -1.38
CA LEU A 21 1.91 -3.41 -0.42
C LEU A 21 3.11 -2.51 -0.78
N TYR A 22 3.54 -2.53 -2.05
CA TYR A 22 4.67 -1.73 -2.52
C TYR A 22 4.35 -0.25 -2.72
N ALA A 23 3.11 0.10 -3.06
CA ALA A 23 2.68 1.49 -3.19
C ALA A 23 2.51 2.19 -1.83
N SER A 24 2.21 1.42 -0.77
CA SER A 24 2.04 1.93 0.58
C SER A 24 3.36 2.23 1.30
N ASP A 25 3.28 2.97 2.40
CA ASP A 25 4.40 3.20 3.32
C ASP A 25 4.54 2.09 4.38
N LEU A 26 3.77 1.00 4.26
CA LEU A 26 3.75 -0.09 5.24
C LEU A 26 5.13 -0.75 5.39
N LEU A 27 5.80 -1.06 4.28
CA LEU A 27 7.12 -1.69 4.30
C LEU A 27 8.21 -0.78 4.90
N GLU A 28 8.06 0.54 4.83
CA GLU A 28 8.98 1.48 5.49
C GLU A 28 8.81 1.49 7.01
N LYS A 29 7.54 1.42 7.45
CA LYS A 29 7.16 1.45 8.87
C LYS A 29 7.39 0.11 9.56
N LEU A 30 7.37 -0.99 8.82
CA LEU A 30 7.79 -2.29 9.33
C LEU A 30 9.32 -2.30 9.52
N THR A 31 9.78 -2.89 10.62
CA THR A 31 11.20 -2.92 11.02
C THR A 31 11.65 -4.32 11.38
N GLY A 32 12.94 -4.63 11.19
CA GLY A 32 13.51 -5.93 11.55
C GLY A 32 13.05 -7.08 10.65
N GLU A 33 12.99 -8.27 11.23
CA GLU A 33 12.82 -9.54 10.52
C GLU A 33 11.53 -9.63 9.69
N ASP A 34 10.41 -9.08 10.19
CA ASP A 34 9.13 -9.10 9.46
C ASP A 34 9.23 -8.41 8.10
N ARG A 35 9.92 -7.26 8.05
CA ARG A 35 10.15 -6.53 6.80
C ARG A 35 11.02 -7.36 5.87
N GLU A 36 12.11 -7.92 6.39
CA GLU A 36 13.05 -8.70 5.59
C GLU A 36 12.41 -9.97 5.01
N ARG A 37 11.52 -10.64 5.75
CA ARG A 37 10.73 -11.78 5.28
C ARG A 37 9.81 -11.38 4.12
N LEU A 38 9.11 -10.25 4.23
CA LEU A 38 8.25 -9.74 3.14
C LEU A 38 9.05 -9.32 1.90
N LEU A 39 10.22 -8.69 2.09
CA LEU A 39 11.09 -8.27 0.99
C LEU A 39 11.77 -9.45 0.28
N ARG A 40 12.01 -10.57 0.97
CA ARG A 40 12.47 -11.82 0.32
C ARG A 40 11.41 -12.42 -0.60
N GLY A 41 10.12 -12.19 -0.32
CA GLY A 41 9.02 -12.64 -1.16
C GLY A 41 8.73 -14.15 -1.13
N GLU A 42 9.23 -14.87 -0.13
CA GLU A 42 9.04 -16.32 0.02
C GLU A 42 7.55 -16.73 0.09
N ARG A 43 6.70 -15.82 0.56
CA ARG A 43 5.26 -16.03 0.75
C ARG A 43 4.39 -15.08 -0.07
N ASP A 44 4.91 -14.55 -1.17
CA ASP A 44 4.18 -13.62 -2.05
C ASP A 44 2.87 -14.20 -2.57
N ASN A 45 2.86 -15.50 -2.90
CA ASN A 45 1.66 -16.18 -3.40
C ASN A 45 0.59 -16.35 -2.30
N ASP A 46 1.02 -16.36 -1.04
CA ASP A 46 0.20 -16.46 0.18
C ASP A 46 0.27 -15.14 0.98
N LEU A 47 0.20 -14.02 0.27
CA LEU A 47 0.40 -12.68 0.85
C LEU A 47 -0.52 -12.40 2.03
N LEU A 48 -1.77 -12.89 1.99
CA LEU A 48 -2.70 -12.78 3.12
C LEU A 48 -2.10 -13.40 4.38
N ASP A 49 -1.59 -14.62 4.28
CA ASP A 49 -1.02 -15.31 5.42
C ASP A 49 0.27 -14.66 5.91
N ALA A 50 1.10 -14.14 4.99
CA ALA A 50 2.31 -13.41 5.35
C ALA A 50 1.99 -12.15 6.16
N LEU A 51 1.03 -11.34 5.69
CA LEU A 51 0.63 -10.11 6.37
C LEU A 51 -0.17 -10.37 7.65
N ALA A 52 -1.01 -11.41 7.67
CA ALA A 52 -1.75 -11.82 8.87
C ALA A 52 -0.83 -12.32 9.98
N ASP A 53 0.23 -13.07 9.64
CA ASP A 53 1.23 -13.54 10.60
C ASP A 53 2.04 -12.37 11.20
N VAL A 54 2.42 -11.40 10.36
CA VAL A 54 3.07 -10.16 10.84
C VAL A 54 2.14 -9.38 11.76
N LEU A 55 0.86 -9.23 11.39
CA LEU A 55 -0.14 -8.55 12.22
C LEU A 55 -0.29 -9.25 13.57
N ALA A 56 -0.47 -10.57 13.57
CA ALA A 56 -0.63 -11.37 14.79
C ALA A 56 0.58 -11.26 15.70
N THR A 57 1.80 -11.40 15.16
CA THR A 57 3.06 -11.29 15.91
C THR A 57 3.20 -9.91 16.58
N ARG A 58 2.92 -8.84 15.83
CA ARG A 58 3.08 -7.47 16.32
C ARG A 58 2.02 -7.08 17.33
N VAL A 59 0.77 -7.47 17.10
CA VAL A 59 -0.32 -7.25 18.06
C VAL A 59 -0.07 -8.04 19.33
N GLU A 60 0.39 -9.29 19.24
CA GLU A 60 0.76 -10.08 20.40
C GLU A 60 1.85 -9.38 21.22
N ARG A 61 2.92 -8.91 20.55
CA ARG A 61 3.98 -8.13 21.20
C ARG A 61 3.41 -6.88 21.88
N ARG A 62 2.51 -6.16 21.22
CA ARG A 62 1.87 -4.94 21.76
C ARG A 62 1.01 -5.22 22.98
N VAL A 63 0.27 -6.34 22.99
CA VAL A 63 -0.49 -6.80 24.16
C VAL A 63 0.45 -7.14 25.33
N ARG A 64 1.59 -7.80 25.05
CA ARG A 64 2.58 -8.17 26.08
C ARG A 64 3.36 -6.98 26.64
N THR A 65 3.58 -5.92 25.84
CA THR A 65 4.28 -4.72 26.28
C THR A 65 3.32 -3.75 26.97
N MET A 66 2.50 -3.04 26.20
CA MET A 66 1.50 -2.11 26.71
C MET A 66 0.52 -1.71 25.61
N LEU A 67 -0.78 -1.88 25.87
CA LEU A 67 -1.84 -1.28 25.07
C LEU A 67 -2.03 0.19 25.48
N ALA A 68 -2.23 1.05 24.48
CA ALA A 68 -2.63 2.43 24.69
C ALA A 68 -3.96 2.49 25.46
N ARG A 69 -4.07 3.47 26.34
CA ARG A 69 -5.27 3.72 27.14
C ARG A 69 -5.89 5.03 26.67
N GLY A 70 -7.17 4.97 26.33
CA GLY A 70 -7.98 6.17 26.17
C GLY A 70 -8.91 6.36 27.35
N TYR A 71 -9.79 7.35 27.20
CA TYR A 71 -10.81 7.66 28.18
C TYR A 71 -12.18 7.51 27.56
N ARG A 72 -13.08 6.81 28.26
CA ARG A 72 -14.50 6.74 27.92
C ARG A 72 -15.28 7.49 28.99
N ARG A 73 -16.09 8.45 28.54
CA ARG A 73 -17.02 9.16 29.41
C ARG A 73 -18.13 8.21 29.86
N ARG A 74 -18.30 8.07 31.17
CA ARG A 74 -19.38 7.32 31.82
C ARG A 74 -20.35 8.30 32.49
N VAL A 75 -21.64 7.99 32.39
CA VAL A 75 -22.71 8.67 33.12
C VAL A 75 -23.58 7.60 33.74
N GLU A 76 -23.50 7.42 35.05
CA GLU A 76 -24.26 6.37 35.75
C GLU A 76 -24.57 6.74 37.20
N PRO A 77 -25.67 6.19 37.77
CA PRO A 77 -26.03 6.40 39.17
C PRO A 77 -25.14 5.56 40.08
N LEU A 78 -24.39 6.21 40.98
CA LEU A 78 -23.47 5.57 41.91
C LEU A 78 -23.87 5.85 43.37
N THR A 79 -23.54 4.91 44.26
CA THR A 79 -23.66 5.09 45.73
C THR A 79 -22.49 5.89 46.33
N ARG A 80 -21.49 6.25 45.51
CA ARG A 80 -20.33 7.07 45.88
C ARG A 80 -20.05 8.11 44.80
N VAL A 81 -19.50 9.25 45.18
CA VAL A 81 -19.14 10.30 44.23
C VAL A 81 -17.90 9.88 43.44
N ARG A 82 -17.99 9.87 42.10
CA ARG A 82 -16.87 9.68 41.18
C ARG A 82 -16.94 10.76 40.10
N GLY A 83 -15.89 11.56 39.95
CA GLY A 83 -15.87 12.68 39.01
C GLY A 83 -16.87 13.79 39.39
N ARG A 84 -17.67 14.27 38.44
CA ARG A 84 -18.62 15.38 38.64
C ARG A 84 -20.04 14.86 38.84
N ILE A 85 -20.78 15.46 39.77
CA ILE A 85 -22.18 15.14 40.00
C ILE A 85 -23.05 15.84 38.96
N ASP A 86 -23.97 15.11 38.35
CA ASP A 86 -25.07 15.67 37.55
C ASP A 86 -26.25 15.95 38.48
N HIS A 87 -26.26 17.15 39.05
CA HIS A 87 -27.28 17.56 40.02
C HIS A 87 -28.69 17.52 39.42
N LEU A 88 -28.85 17.93 38.16
CA LEU A 88 -30.15 17.94 37.48
C LEU A 88 -30.65 16.53 37.19
N GLY A 89 -29.78 15.65 36.66
CA GLY A 89 -30.14 14.25 36.42
C GLY A 89 -30.42 13.49 37.72
N THR A 90 -29.67 13.80 38.79
CA THR A 90 -29.89 13.23 40.13
C THR A 90 -31.25 13.63 40.70
N ALA A 91 -31.60 14.92 40.63
CA ALA A 91 -32.88 15.42 41.12
C ALA A 91 -34.06 14.86 40.31
N ARG A 92 -33.97 14.90 38.97
CA ARG A 92 -35.02 14.36 38.07
C ARG A 92 -35.29 12.88 38.31
N GLY A 93 -34.24 12.08 38.55
CA GLY A 93 -34.36 10.65 38.82
C GLY A 93 -34.65 10.30 40.28
N GLN A 94 -34.81 11.28 41.17
CA GLN A 94 -34.98 11.09 42.62
C GLN A 94 -33.95 10.15 43.26
N LEU A 95 -32.73 10.11 42.70
CA LEU A 95 -31.75 9.06 43.01
C LEU A 95 -31.28 9.10 44.49
N MET A 96 -31.33 10.28 45.11
CA MET A 96 -30.97 10.50 46.51
C MET A 96 -31.85 9.69 47.48
N GLN A 97 -33.11 9.42 47.13
CA GLN A 97 -34.00 8.57 47.95
C GLN A 97 -33.50 7.12 48.04
N SER A 98 -32.73 6.68 47.03
CA SER A 98 -32.07 5.38 47.00
C SER A 98 -30.58 5.43 47.37
N GLY A 99 -30.11 6.55 47.95
CA GLY A 99 -28.70 6.73 48.32
C GLY A 99 -27.75 6.79 47.12
N ARG A 100 -28.23 7.20 45.93
CA ARG A 100 -27.43 7.28 44.70
C ARG A 100 -27.36 8.70 44.16
N VAL A 101 -26.27 9.00 43.45
CA VAL A 101 -26.04 10.25 42.71
C VAL A 101 -25.62 9.94 41.28
N LEU A 102 -26.17 10.67 40.30
CA LEU A 102 -25.76 10.52 38.91
C LEU A 102 -24.38 11.14 38.73
N CYS A 103 -23.38 10.33 38.44
CA CYS A 103 -21.99 10.75 38.31
C CYS A 103 -21.58 10.77 36.84
N ARG A 104 -20.85 11.82 36.43
CA ARG A 104 -20.21 11.98 35.12
C ARG A 104 -18.70 11.95 35.32
N TYR A 105 -18.03 10.94 34.79
CA TYR A 105 -16.59 10.77 34.96
C TYR A 105 -15.95 10.08 33.75
N ASP A 106 -14.65 10.26 33.60
CA ASP A 106 -13.86 9.60 32.56
C ASP A 106 -13.19 8.36 33.13
N GLU A 107 -13.36 7.24 32.46
CA GLU A 107 -12.79 5.95 32.83
C GLU A 107 -11.72 5.55 31.82
N GLN A 108 -10.55 5.14 32.32
CA GLN A 108 -9.51 4.60 31.46
C GLN A 108 -9.98 3.29 30.83
N THR A 109 -9.80 3.17 29.52
CA THR A 109 -10.16 1.97 28.77
C THR A 109 -9.12 1.66 27.71
N VAL A 110 -8.89 0.38 27.46
CA VAL A 110 -8.15 -0.12 26.30
C VAL A 110 -9.08 -0.47 25.14
N ASP A 111 -10.39 -0.32 25.32
CA ASP A 111 -11.40 -0.63 24.31
C ASP A 111 -11.50 0.51 23.27
N LEU A 112 -10.40 0.68 22.53
CA LEU A 112 -10.19 1.72 21.52
C LEU A 112 -10.53 1.20 20.11
N PRO A 113 -11.01 2.08 19.20
CA PRO A 113 -11.33 1.71 17.81
C PRO A 113 -10.21 0.95 17.09
N ARG A 114 -8.94 1.34 17.25
CA ARG A 114 -7.79 0.64 16.63
C ARG A 114 -7.69 -0.82 17.06
N TYR A 115 -7.82 -1.10 18.34
CA TYR A 115 -7.67 -2.46 18.88
C TYR A 115 -8.88 -3.31 18.56
N ARG A 116 -10.08 -2.72 18.52
CA ARG A 116 -11.28 -3.36 17.99
C ARG A 116 -11.11 -3.74 16.51
N SER A 117 -10.55 -2.83 15.71
CA SER A 117 -10.25 -3.08 14.29
C SER A 117 -9.26 -4.23 14.13
N MET A 118 -8.16 -4.24 14.90
CA MET A 118 -7.16 -5.31 14.92
C MET A 118 -7.79 -6.65 15.33
N LEU A 119 -8.57 -6.67 16.42
CA LEU A 119 -9.25 -7.87 16.93
C LEU A 119 -10.16 -8.48 15.86
N VAL A 120 -11.06 -7.67 15.30
CA VAL A 120 -12.00 -8.13 14.26
C VAL A 120 -11.22 -8.65 13.06
N THR A 121 -10.18 -7.93 12.62
CA THR A 121 -9.32 -8.35 11.51
C THR A 121 -8.66 -9.70 11.77
N LEU A 122 -8.07 -9.91 12.96
CA LEU A 122 -7.45 -11.18 13.35
C LEU A 122 -8.47 -12.33 13.37
N ARG A 123 -9.72 -12.06 13.79
CA ARG A 123 -10.82 -13.05 13.70
C ARG A 123 -11.20 -13.38 12.26
N HIS A 124 -11.14 -12.41 11.33
CA HIS A 124 -11.37 -12.69 9.91
C HIS A 124 -10.21 -13.51 9.32
N ALA A 125 -8.97 -13.11 9.59
CA ALA A 125 -7.77 -13.82 9.16
C ALA A 125 -7.74 -15.26 9.68
N SER A 126 -8.17 -15.52 10.91
CA SER A 126 -8.21 -16.89 11.47
C SER A 126 -9.18 -17.83 10.74
N ARG A 127 -10.13 -17.29 9.97
CA ARG A 127 -11.05 -18.07 9.14
C ARG A 127 -10.66 -18.12 7.66
N ARG A 128 -9.85 -17.17 7.18
CA ARG A 128 -9.56 -16.99 5.75
C ARG A 128 -8.12 -17.29 5.34
N ALA A 129 -7.17 -17.25 6.28
CA ALA A 129 -5.79 -17.65 6.00
C ALA A 129 -5.73 -19.11 5.55
N VAL A 130 -4.79 -19.42 4.65
CA VAL A 130 -4.62 -20.76 4.03
C VAL A 130 -3.92 -21.70 5.01
N SER A 131 -2.87 -21.21 5.67
CA SER A 131 -2.01 -21.96 6.57
C SER A 131 -2.64 -22.11 7.96
N GLU A 132 -2.82 -23.35 8.40
CA GLU A 132 -3.35 -23.68 9.72
C GLU A 132 -2.56 -23.03 10.89
N PRO A 133 -1.21 -23.02 10.90
CA PRO A 133 -0.44 -22.27 11.89
C PRO A 133 -0.81 -20.79 11.99
N VAL A 134 -1.00 -20.10 10.85
CA VAL A 134 -1.36 -18.67 10.81
C VAL A 134 -2.77 -18.46 11.31
N ARG A 135 -3.71 -19.35 10.94
CA ARG A 135 -5.09 -19.31 11.44
C ARG A 135 -5.13 -19.38 12.97
N ARG A 136 -4.39 -20.34 13.54
CA ARG A 136 -4.30 -20.53 14.99
C ARG A 136 -3.66 -19.33 15.67
N HIS A 137 -2.55 -18.83 15.13
CA HIS A 137 -1.86 -17.66 15.66
C HIS A 137 -2.80 -16.45 15.71
N CYS A 138 -3.49 -16.14 14.60
CA CYS A 138 -4.47 -15.04 14.55
C CYS A 138 -5.60 -15.21 15.57
N LEU A 139 -6.13 -16.43 15.73
CA LEU A 139 -7.18 -16.72 16.71
C LEU A 139 -6.70 -16.50 18.14
N THR A 140 -5.52 -17.02 18.49
CA THR A 140 -4.93 -16.85 19.82
C THR A 140 -4.71 -15.38 20.15
N THR A 141 -4.15 -14.61 19.20
CA THR A 141 -3.91 -13.17 19.39
C THR A 141 -5.21 -12.37 19.51
N ALA A 142 -6.26 -12.71 18.74
CA ALA A 142 -7.58 -12.09 18.90
C ALA A 142 -8.15 -12.34 20.31
N GLN A 143 -8.06 -13.58 20.80
CA GLN A 143 -8.51 -13.92 22.15
C GLN A 143 -7.68 -13.23 23.24
N MET A 144 -6.40 -12.93 23.00
CA MET A 144 -5.58 -12.14 23.93
C MET A 144 -6.07 -10.69 24.04
N LEU A 145 -6.45 -10.06 22.93
CA LEU A 145 -7.05 -8.72 22.94
C LEU A 145 -8.39 -8.71 23.71
N GLU A 146 -9.23 -9.71 23.47
CA GLU A 146 -10.50 -9.86 24.19
C GLU A 146 -10.31 -9.99 25.69
N ARG A 147 -9.39 -10.87 26.13
CA ARG A 147 -9.04 -11.02 27.55
C ARG A 147 -8.43 -9.74 28.15
N SER A 148 -7.85 -8.88 27.32
CA SER A 148 -7.31 -7.58 27.74
C SER A 148 -8.40 -6.50 27.90
N GLY A 149 -9.66 -6.81 27.57
CA GLY A 149 -10.79 -5.89 27.71
C GLY A 149 -11.17 -5.14 26.43
N VAL A 150 -10.68 -5.59 25.26
CA VAL A 150 -11.08 -5.04 23.95
C VAL A 150 -12.35 -5.73 23.47
N SER A 151 -13.36 -4.96 23.09
CA SER A 151 -14.64 -5.49 22.64
C SER A 151 -14.55 -6.01 21.19
N PRO A 152 -15.15 -7.16 20.86
CA PRO A 152 -15.14 -7.70 19.50
C PRO A 152 -16.19 -7.06 18.60
N VAL A 153 -16.22 -5.73 18.55
CA VAL A 153 -17.20 -4.94 17.79
C VAL A 153 -16.48 -4.19 16.68
N THR A 154 -16.95 -4.31 15.44
CA THR A 154 -16.37 -3.58 14.31
C THR A 154 -16.52 -2.07 14.54
N PRO A 155 -15.42 -1.30 14.58
CA PRO A 155 -15.51 0.14 14.72
C PRO A 155 -16.06 0.75 13.43
N THR A 156 -16.86 1.80 13.58
CA THR A 156 -17.37 2.59 12.46
C THR A 156 -16.27 3.45 11.83
N PRO A 157 -16.41 3.85 10.56
CA PRO A 157 -15.48 4.80 9.93
C PRO A 157 -15.35 6.12 10.71
N ALA A 158 -16.43 6.59 11.33
CA ALA A 158 -16.42 7.80 12.17
C ALA A 158 -15.63 7.61 13.48
N GLU A 159 -15.70 6.43 14.10
CA GLU A 159 -14.88 6.11 15.27
C GLU A 159 -13.39 6.04 14.92
N LEU A 160 -13.04 5.49 13.74
CA LEU A 160 -11.66 5.42 13.28
C LEU A 160 -11.11 6.78 12.86
N SER A 161 -11.94 7.65 12.24
CA SER A 161 -11.49 8.97 11.78
C SER A 161 -11.24 9.97 12.91
N THR A 162 -11.93 9.79 14.04
CA THR A 162 -11.78 10.63 15.25
C THR A 162 -10.69 10.12 16.18
N GLU A 163 -10.02 9.03 15.82
CA GLU A 163 -9.05 8.38 16.67
C GLU A 163 -7.78 9.22 16.81
N GLN A 164 -7.44 9.54 18.06
CA GLN A 164 -6.24 10.31 18.37
C GLN A 164 -5.09 9.35 18.65
N PHE A 165 -3.90 9.67 18.14
CA PHE A 165 -2.71 8.86 18.33
C PHE A 165 -1.63 9.72 18.99
N GLY A 166 -1.17 9.28 20.16
CA GLY A 166 -0.05 9.89 20.85
C GLY A 166 1.29 9.57 20.20
N HIS A 167 2.36 10.16 20.74
CA HIS A 167 3.73 9.95 20.27
C HIS A 167 4.15 8.46 20.31
N PHE A 168 3.70 7.72 21.34
CA PHE A 168 4.00 6.31 21.54
C PHE A 168 3.09 5.33 20.76
N ASP A 169 2.19 5.85 19.92
CA ASP A 169 1.21 5.08 19.16
C ASP A 169 1.60 4.94 17.67
N ALA A 170 2.84 5.29 17.30
CA ALA A 170 3.32 5.19 15.92
C ALA A 170 3.24 3.75 15.36
N GLU A 171 3.54 2.76 16.21
CA GLU A 171 3.36 1.35 15.85
C GLU A 171 1.88 1.00 15.66
N ASP A 172 0.99 1.50 16.52
CA ASP A 172 -0.45 1.24 16.42
C ASP A 172 -1.07 1.83 15.15
N ARG A 173 -0.57 2.98 14.66
CA ARG A 173 -0.96 3.51 13.33
C ARG A 173 -0.61 2.52 12.23
N THR A 174 0.61 1.99 12.26
CA THR A 174 1.09 1.02 11.28
C THR A 174 0.27 -0.27 11.33
N LEU A 175 -0.02 -0.77 12.53
CA LEU A 175 -0.84 -1.95 12.73
C LEU A 175 -2.29 -1.74 12.31
N LEU A 176 -2.83 -0.52 12.45
CA LEU A 176 -4.16 -0.20 11.97
C LEU A 176 -4.21 -0.21 10.43
N THR A 177 -3.22 0.36 9.75
CA THR A 177 -3.08 0.30 8.29
C THR A 177 -2.93 -1.15 7.82
N LEU A 178 -2.06 -1.94 8.47
CA LEU A 178 -1.89 -3.37 8.18
C LEU A 178 -3.20 -4.14 8.41
N SER A 179 -3.94 -3.83 9.48
CA SER A 179 -5.24 -4.45 9.76
C SER A 179 -6.26 -4.15 8.67
N ALA A 180 -6.33 -2.90 8.21
CA ALA A 180 -7.21 -2.53 7.10
C ALA A 180 -6.88 -3.36 5.84
N LEU A 181 -5.60 -3.43 5.46
CA LEU A 181 -5.15 -4.22 4.31
C LEU A 181 -5.51 -5.71 4.46
N VAL A 182 -5.19 -6.34 5.59
CA VAL A 182 -5.52 -7.76 5.84
C VAL A 182 -7.03 -7.99 5.85
N ARG A 183 -7.82 -7.08 6.40
CA ARG A 183 -9.28 -7.17 6.43
C ARG A 183 -9.86 -7.11 5.03
N ASP A 184 -9.38 -6.20 4.19
CA ASP A 184 -9.84 -6.06 2.81
C ASP A 184 -9.49 -7.31 2.00
N MET A 185 -8.30 -7.90 2.22
CA MET A 185 -7.91 -9.18 1.64
C MET A 185 -8.79 -10.36 2.08
N CYS A 186 -9.38 -10.28 3.28
CA CYS A 186 -10.30 -11.30 3.79
C CYS A 186 -11.74 -11.15 3.24
N ALA A 187 -12.08 -10.07 2.52
CA ALA A 187 -13.45 -9.82 2.09
C ALA A 187 -13.94 -10.94 1.12
N PRO A 188 -15.16 -11.48 1.32
CA PRO A 188 -15.73 -12.56 0.49
C PRO A 188 -15.91 -12.18 -0.99
N GLU A 189 -16.03 -10.89 -1.27
CA GLU A 189 -16.31 -10.27 -2.56
C GLU A 189 -15.24 -10.52 -3.64
N HIS A 190 -14.13 -11.15 -3.26
CA HIS A 190 -13.07 -11.57 -4.16
C HIS A 190 -13.24 -13.00 -4.69
N SER A 191 -14.38 -13.64 -4.39
CA SER A 191 -14.76 -14.95 -4.93
C SER A 191 -15.22 -14.81 -6.39
N PRO A 192 -14.85 -15.73 -7.30
CA PRO A 192 -15.29 -15.65 -8.69
C PRO A 192 -16.80 -15.84 -8.78
N GLY A 193 -17.52 -14.87 -9.34
CA GLY A 193 -18.91 -15.06 -9.79
C GLY A 193 -19.91 -14.01 -9.30
N GLU A 194 -19.76 -13.49 -8.08
CA GLU A 194 -20.68 -12.50 -7.52
C GLU A 194 -19.91 -11.60 -6.57
N SER A 195 -19.61 -10.36 -6.96
CA SER A 195 -19.56 -9.20 -6.07
C SER A 195 -18.97 -7.98 -6.77
N GLU A 196 -19.46 -6.82 -6.33
CA GLU A 196 -18.98 -5.52 -6.73
C GLU A 196 -17.50 -5.36 -6.38
N LEU A 197 -16.64 -5.39 -7.40
CA LEU A 197 -15.21 -5.05 -7.27
C LEU A 197 -15.03 -3.79 -6.41
N PRO A 198 -14.11 -3.77 -5.43
CA PRO A 198 -13.76 -2.57 -4.67
C PRO A 198 -13.64 -1.35 -5.58
N GLN A 199 -14.16 -0.19 -5.16
CA GLN A 199 -14.29 1.01 -6.00
C GLN A 199 -12.97 1.43 -6.70
N ILE A 200 -11.82 1.18 -6.04
CA ILE A 200 -10.48 1.43 -6.59
C ILE A 200 -10.16 0.59 -7.85
N LEU A 201 -10.80 -0.57 -8.01
CA LEU A 201 -10.64 -1.46 -9.16
C LEU A 201 -11.46 -1.01 -10.38
N ARG A 202 -12.39 -0.07 -10.20
CA ARG A 202 -13.21 0.50 -11.27
C ARG A 202 -12.64 1.82 -11.83
N ASP A 203 -11.70 2.46 -11.12
CA ASP A 203 -11.03 3.68 -11.55
C ASP A 203 -9.69 3.35 -12.24
N GLU A 204 -9.66 3.50 -13.56
CA GLU A 204 -8.45 3.28 -14.36
C GLU A 204 -7.30 4.21 -13.98
N GLY A 205 -7.61 5.46 -13.62
CA GLY A 205 -6.63 6.43 -13.17
C GLY A 205 -6.06 6.07 -11.79
N ALA A 206 -6.86 5.46 -10.92
CA ALA A 206 -6.38 4.92 -9.66
C ALA A 206 -5.45 3.71 -9.87
N LEU A 207 -5.82 2.77 -10.75
CA LEU A 207 -4.97 1.60 -11.05
C LEU A 207 -3.66 1.98 -11.74
N ARG A 208 -3.69 2.96 -12.64
CA ARG A 208 -2.47 3.51 -13.24
C ARG A 208 -1.53 4.08 -12.17
N ARG A 209 -2.05 4.95 -11.30
CA ARG A 209 -1.27 5.52 -10.20
C ARG A 209 -0.76 4.45 -9.24
N LEU A 210 -1.58 3.43 -8.96
CA LEU A 210 -1.19 2.29 -8.13
C LEU A 210 0.00 1.54 -8.75
N PHE A 211 -0.05 1.27 -10.05
CA PHE A 211 1.04 0.59 -10.76
C PHE A 211 2.34 1.41 -10.72
N GLU A 212 2.28 2.71 -11.05
CA GLU A 212 3.42 3.64 -10.98
C GLU A 212 4.03 3.68 -9.56
N GLN A 213 3.19 3.84 -8.54
CA GLN A 213 3.62 3.88 -7.14
C GLN A 213 4.22 2.55 -6.66
N ALA A 214 3.62 1.43 -7.07
CA ALA A 214 4.10 0.10 -6.73
C ALA A 214 5.47 -0.19 -7.36
N VAL A 215 5.66 0.13 -8.64
CA VAL A 215 6.96 -0.03 -9.31
C VAL A 215 8.03 0.83 -8.63
N ARG A 216 7.70 2.09 -8.32
CA ARG A 216 8.61 2.99 -7.59
C ARG A 216 8.97 2.43 -6.20
N GLY A 217 7.97 2.01 -5.44
CA GLY A 217 8.15 1.44 -4.12
C GLY A 217 8.96 0.14 -4.15
N PHE A 218 8.69 -0.72 -5.13
CA PHE A 218 9.45 -1.95 -5.36
C PHE A 218 10.94 -1.66 -5.55
N TYR A 219 11.30 -0.80 -6.51
CA TYR A 219 12.70 -0.48 -6.75
C TYR A 219 13.35 0.23 -5.57
N ARG A 220 12.64 1.13 -4.89
CA ARG A 220 13.14 1.80 -3.69
C ARG A 220 13.51 0.78 -2.60
N HIS A 221 12.62 -0.15 -2.29
CA HIS A 221 12.89 -1.15 -1.24
C HIS A 221 14.01 -2.13 -1.57
N HIS A 222 14.21 -2.47 -2.84
CA HIS A 222 15.22 -3.46 -3.25
C HIS A 222 16.56 -2.83 -3.63
N LEU A 223 16.59 -1.58 -4.10
CA LEU A 223 17.81 -0.92 -4.60
C LEU A 223 18.40 0.09 -3.61
N SER A 224 17.60 0.73 -2.73
CA SER A 224 18.15 1.65 -1.75
C SER A 224 19.15 1.02 -0.77
N PRO A 225 18.96 -0.21 -0.26
CA PRO A 225 19.98 -0.91 0.51
C PRO A 225 21.29 -1.16 -0.25
N ARG A 226 21.27 -1.05 -1.60
CA ARG A 226 22.42 -1.21 -2.49
C ARG A 226 23.05 0.13 -2.91
N GLY A 227 22.64 1.24 -2.28
CA GLY A 227 23.18 2.57 -2.54
C GLY A 227 22.52 3.33 -3.70
N TYR A 228 21.36 2.89 -4.18
CA TYR A 228 20.60 3.63 -5.21
C TYR A 228 19.53 4.54 -4.59
N SER A 229 19.41 5.76 -5.09
CA SER A 229 18.24 6.62 -4.85
C SER A 229 17.13 6.29 -5.84
N VAL A 230 15.89 6.17 -5.37
CA VAL A 230 14.72 5.91 -6.21
C VAL A 230 13.62 6.91 -5.86
N ALA A 231 13.18 7.70 -6.84
CA ALA A 231 12.14 8.72 -6.65
C ALA A 231 11.32 8.93 -7.92
N ALA A 232 10.14 9.54 -7.81
CA ALA A 232 9.54 10.21 -8.97
C ALA A 232 10.09 11.64 -9.03
N GLU A 233 10.23 12.18 -10.23
CA GLU A 233 10.78 13.51 -10.41
C GLU A 233 9.97 14.34 -11.39
N ARG A 234 9.70 15.57 -10.97
CA ARG A 234 9.13 16.62 -11.80
C ARG A 234 10.25 17.57 -12.22
N ARG A 235 10.37 17.83 -13.52
CA ARG A 235 11.36 18.73 -14.10
C ARG A 235 10.71 19.71 -15.07
N SER A 236 11.25 20.91 -15.13
CA SER A 236 10.93 21.87 -16.20
C SER A 236 11.69 21.47 -17.47
N TRP A 237 11.18 21.90 -18.62
CA TRP A 237 11.95 21.76 -19.85
C TRP A 237 13.18 22.69 -19.83
N PRO A 238 14.30 22.29 -20.45
CA PRO A 238 15.45 23.17 -20.65
C PRO A 238 15.15 24.19 -21.76
N ALA A 239 14.19 25.08 -21.49
CA ALA A 239 13.71 26.10 -22.42
C ALA A 239 14.08 27.51 -21.93
N THR A 240 14.35 28.39 -22.87
CA THR A 240 14.61 29.82 -22.62
C THR A 240 13.45 30.67 -23.13
N GLY A 241 12.97 31.61 -22.32
CA GLY A 241 11.83 32.46 -22.66
C GLY A 241 11.46 33.37 -21.49
N SER A 242 10.40 34.17 -21.65
CA SER A 242 9.86 34.94 -20.52
C SER A 242 9.28 34.00 -19.46
N PRO A 243 9.30 34.34 -18.16
CA PRO A 243 8.70 33.50 -17.12
C PRO A 243 7.21 33.18 -17.38
N ASP A 244 6.48 34.15 -17.94
CA ASP A 244 5.06 33.99 -18.27
C ASP A 244 4.86 32.95 -19.38
N ASP A 245 5.71 32.97 -20.42
CA ASP A 245 5.65 31.96 -21.49
C ASP A 245 6.07 30.57 -20.99
N LEU A 246 7.13 30.50 -20.18
CA LEU A 246 7.63 29.25 -19.61
C LEU A 246 6.61 28.58 -18.68
N ALA A 247 5.74 29.36 -18.03
CA ALA A 247 4.68 28.83 -17.17
C ALA A 247 3.61 28.03 -17.95
N PHE A 248 3.45 28.26 -19.26
CA PHE A 248 2.56 27.47 -20.12
C PHE A 248 3.16 26.12 -20.53
N LEU A 249 4.46 25.90 -20.33
CA LEU A 249 5.09 24.62 -20.65
C LEU A 249 4.70 23.55 -19.61
N PRO A 250 4.30 22.35 -20.06
CA PRO A 250 4.05 21.25 -19.15
C PRO A 250 5.36 20.82 -18.48
N ASN A 251 5.27 20.21 -17.31
CA ASN A 251 6.45 19.63 -16.68
C ASN A 251 6.70 18.22 -17.19
N LEU A 252 7.96 17.84 -17.24
CA LEU A 252 8.42 16.46 -17.39
C LEU A 252 8.15 15.75 -16.07
N ASN A 253 7.34 14.69 -16.07
CA ASN A 253 7.03 13.94 -14.86
C ASN A 253 7.47 12.49 -15.08
N ALA A 254 8.66 12.15 -14.59
CA ALA A 254 9.17 10.79 -14.65
C ALA A 254 8.61 9.97 -13.49
N ASP A 255 8.01 8.81 -13.80
CA ASP A 255 7.36 7.95 -12.81
C ASP A 255 8.38 7.37 -11.81
N VAL A 256 9.52 6.89 -12.32
CA VAL A 256 10.63 6.41 -11.49
C VAL A 256 11.96 6.84 -12.11
N VAL A 257 12.81 7.39 -11.26
CA VAL A 257 14.20 7.72 -11.55
C VAL A 257 15.06 6.98 -10.54
N ILE A 258 15.90 6.09 -11.03
CA ILE A 258 16.84 5.31 -10.24
C ILE A 258 18.23 5.90 -10.49
N ARG A 259 18.97 6.32 -9.46
CA ARG A 259 20.36 6.80 -9.60
C ARG A 259 21.28 6.14 -8.59
N GLY A 260 22.50 5.85 -9.03
CA GLY A 260 23.55 5.29 -8.17
C GLY A 260 24.71 4.81 -9.01
N HIS A 261 25.92 4.79 -8.42
CA HIS A 261 27.12 4.23 -9.05
C HIS A 261 27.42 4.79 -10.45
N GLY A 262 27.24 6.10 -10.65
CA GLY A 262 27.50 6.77 -11.93
C GLY A 262 26.48 6.47 -13.04
N GLN A 263 25.33 5.92 -12.69
CA GLN A 263 24.26 5.57 -13.64
C GLN A 263 22.92 6.18 -13.20
N GLN A 264 22.08 6.49 -14.19
CA GLN A 264 20.67 6.74 -13.97
C GLN A 264 19.78 5.94 -14.94
N VAL A 265 18.62 5.52 -14.45
CA VAL A 265 17.60 4.84 -15.25
C VAL A 265 16.27 5.60 -15.11
N ILE A 266 15.76 6.06 -16.24
CA ILE A 266 14.45 6.72 -16.33
C ILE A 266 13.41 5.66 -16.70
N VAL A 267 12.48 5.37 -15.80
CA VAL A 267 11.44 4.37 -16.00
C VAL A 267 10.10 5.07 -16.25
N GLU A 268 9.49 4.77 -17.38
CA GLU A 268 8.11 5.16 -17.71
C GLU A 268 7.21 3.94 -17.55
N CYS A 269 6.17 4.07 -16.73
CA CYS A 269 5.24 3.00 -16.43
C CYS A 269 3.93 3.19 -17.23
N LYS A 270 3.42 2.11 -17.83
CA LYS A 270 2.17 2.13 -18.59
C LYS A 270 1.24 1.01 -18.15
N PHE A 271 0.12 1.38 -17.52
CA PHE A 271 -1.00 0.47 -17.28
C PHE A 271 -1.93 0.43 -18.51
N ALA A 272 -1.38 0.08 -19.67
CA ALA A 272 -2.07 0.06 -20.95
C ALA A 272 -1.23 -0.75 -21.98
N PRO A 273 -1.82 -1.19 -23.11
CA PRO A 273 -1.06 -1.83 -24.18
C PRO A 273 0.06 -0.91 -24.65
N ILE A 274 1.33 -1.34 -24.58
CA ILE A 274 2.48 -0.54 -25.03
C ILE A 274 2.84 -0.76 -26.50
N PHE A 275 2.34 -1.86 -27.08
CA PHE A 275 2.45 -2.18 -28.50
C PHE A 275 1.14 -1.87 -29.24
N THR A 276 1.24 -1.74 -30.56
CA THR A 276 0.14 -1.57 -31.50
C THR A 276 0.43 -2.35 -32.78
N GLN A 277 -0.61 -2.76 -33.50
CA GLN A 277 -0.49 -3.30 -34.85
C GLN A 277 -0.60 -2.15 -35.87
N HIS A 278 0.29 -2.13 -36.85
CA HIS A 278 0.22 -1.19 -37.97
C HIS A 278 0.69 -1.91 -39.24
N GLN A 279 -0.18 -2.00 -40.25
CA GLN A 279 0.09 -2.69 -41.52
C GLN A 279 0.65 -4.12 -41.33
N GLY A 280 0.07 -4.88 -40.40
CA GLY A 280 0.49 -6.26 -40.09
C GLY A 280 1.81 -6.38 -39.30
N LYS A 281 2.39 -5.26 -38.85
CA LYS A 281 3.59 -5.23 -38.02
C LYS A 281 3.27 -4.79 -36.60
N THR A 282 3.79 -5.53 -35.63
CA THR A 282 3.80 -5.14 -34.22
C THR A 282 4.83 -4.03 -33.99
N MET A 283 4.40 -2.88 -33.47
CA MET A 283 5.25 -1.72 -33.20
C MET A 283 5.00 -1.17 -31.80
N LEU A 284 6.00 -0.53 -31.19
CA LEU A 284 5.78 0.27 -29.99
C LEU A 284 4.86 1.45 -30.31
N LYS A 285 3.99 1.81 -29.38
CA LYS A 285 3.16 3.01 -29.53
C LYS A 285 4.06 4.24 -29.63
N PRO A 286 4.02 4.99 -30.75
CA PRO A 286 4.97 6.08 -30.98
C PRO A 286 4.96 7.16 -29.90
N GLY A 287 3.79 7.43 -29.30
CA GLY A 287 3.65 8.39 -28.21
C GLY A 287 4.46 8.01 -26.96
N TYR A 288 4.52 6.73 -26.62
CA TYR A 288 5.25 6.26 -25.43
C TYR A 288 6.76 6.30 -25.66
N VAL A 289 7.21 5.94 -26.87
CA VAL A 289 8.63 6.07 -27.25
C VAL A 289 9.05 7.53 -27.21
N ARG A 290 8.29 8.44 -27.83
CA ARG A 290 8.59 9.87 -27.81
C ARG A 290 8.65 10.42 -26.39
N GLN A 291 7.68 10.08 -25.54
CA GLN A 291 7.66 10.54 -24.15
C GLN A 291 8.91 10.08 -23.39
N LEU A 292 9.20 8.77 -23.41
CA LEU A 292 10.35 8.19 -22.70
C LEU A 292 11.68 8.77 -23.19
N VAL A 293 11.89 8.84 -24.50
CA VAL A 293 13.14 9.36 -25.09
C VAL A 293 13.30 10.85 -24.81
N SER A 294 12.22 11.63 -24.88
CA SER A 294 12.28 13.06 -24.52
C SER A 294 12.69 13.25 -23.06
N TYR A 295 12.14 12.43 -22.15
CA TYR A 295 12.48 12.49 -20.73
C TYR A 295 13.94 12.08 -20.53
N ALA A 296 14.33 10.92 -21.06
CA ALA A 296 15.69 10.42 -20.93
C ALA A 296 16.74 11.40 -21.50
N SER A 297 16.45 12.10 -22.59
CA SER A 297 17.34 13.10 -23.19
C SER A 297 17.59 14.29 -22.26
N VAL A 298 16.53 14.87 -21.67
CA VAL A 298 16.67 15.99 -20.71
C VAL A 298 17.40 15.56 -19.45
N PHE A 299 17.06 14.39 -18.91
CA PHE A 299 17.75 13.87 -17.73
C PHE A 299 19.23 13.57 -18.02
N ARG A 300 19.56 13.10 -19.23
CA ARG A 300 20.93 12.82 -19.66
C ARG A 300 21.77 14.09 -19.73
N SER A 301 21.23 15.21 -20.22
CA SER A 301 22.00 16.46 -20.36
C SER A 301 22.47 17.04 -19.02
N GLU A 302 21.80 16.69 -17.92
CA GLU A 302 22.10 17.22 -16.58
C GLU A 302 22.79 16.21 -15.65
N PHE A 303 23.04 14.98 -16.13
CA PHE A 303 23.62 13.92 -15.32
C PHE A 303 24.99 13.51 -15.85
N VAL A 304 25.98 13.52 -14.96
CA VAL A 304 27.32 13.01 -15.26
C VAL A 304 27.31 11.49 -15.05
N GLY A 305 27.24 10.73 -16.15
CA GLY A 305 27.26 9.28 -16.12
C GLY A 305 26.42 8.65 -17.23
N GLU A 306 26.19 7.34 -17.13
CA GLU A 306 25.37 6.61 -18.10
C GLU A 306 23.88 6.86 -17.83
N THR A 307 23.12 7.23 -18.86
CA THR A 307 21.67 7.36 -18.79
C THR A 307 21.01 6.28 -19.63
N ARG A 308 20.11 5.51 -19.01
CA ARG A 308 19.32 4.45 -19.65
C ARG A 308 17.84 4.77 -19.47
N ALA A 309 17.02 4.17 -20.33
CA ALA A 309 15.57 4.31 -20.29
C ALA A 309 14.90 2.94 -20.22
N LEU A 310 13.81 2.84 -19.46
CA LEU A 310 13.00 1.64 -19.35
C LEU A 310 11.53 1.98 -19.57
N LEU A 311 10.91 1.42 -20.60
CA LEU A 311 9.46 1.39 -20.73
C LEU A 311 8.93 0.11 -20.08
N LEU A 312 8.17 0.25 -19.00
CA LEU A 312 7.58 -0.86 -18.26
C LEU A 312 6.05 -0.86 -18.41
N GLY A 313 5.52 -1.79 -19.20
CA GLY A 313 4.08 -1.95 -19.40
C GLY A 313 3.48 -3.04 -18.52
N ALA A 314 2.23 -2.88 -18.07
CA ALA A 314 1.42 -4.02 -17.69
C ALA A 314 1.09 -4.85 -18.94
N LEU A 315 1.20 -6.18 -18.87
CA LEU A 315 0.79 -7.06 -19.97
C LEU A 315 -0.73 -7.04 -20.08
N VAL A 316 -1.19 -6.96 -21.32
CA VAL A 316 -2.61 -6.95 -21.67
C VAL A 316 -2.95 -8.20 -22.47
N ASP A 317 -4.19 -8.68 -22.37
CA ASP A 317 -4.65 -9.81 -23.17
C ASP A 317 -4.53 -9.48 -24.66
N GLY A 318 -3.95 -10.41 -25.44
CA GLY A 318 -3.71 -10.21 -26.87
C GLY A 318 -2.59 -9.21 -27.19
N SER A 319 -1.77 -8.80 -26.22
CA SER A 319 -0.57 -7.98 -26.49
C SER A 319 0.35 -8.70 -27.46
N ALA A 320 0.40 -8.23 -28.71
CA ALA A 320 1.46 -8.60 -29.63
C ALA A 320 2.72 -7.83 -29.23
N GLY A 321 3.82 -8.50 -28.89
CA GLY A 321 5.03 -7.83 -28.44
C GLY A 321 6.07 -8.79 -27.87
N ARG A 322 7.28 -8.28 -27.65
CA ARG A 322 8.36 -8.99 -26.95
C ARG A 322 9.19 -7.98 -26.16
N ASN A 323 10.00 -8.48 -25.23
CA ASN A 323 11.02 -7.65 -24.60
C ASN A 323 11.99 -7.13 -25.67
N LEU A 324 12.36 -5.85 -25.57
CA LEU A 324 13.27 -5.20 -26.51
C LEU A 324 14.43 -4.56 -25.74
N ASP A 325 15.62 -4.67 -26.32
CA ASP A 325 16.80 -3.92 -25.90
C ASP A 325 17.34 -3.25 -27.16
N VAL A 326 17.22 -1.93 -27.21
CA VAL A 326 17.57 -1.11 -28.37
C VAL A 326 18.32 0.13 -27.92
N GLU A 327 18.94 0.82 -28.86
CA GLU A 327 19.54 2.14 -28.62
C GLU A 327 18.79 3.18 -29.44
N ILE A 328 18.42 4.30 -28.81
CA ILE A 328 17.75 5.43 -29.47
C ILE A 328 18.51 6.69 -29.10
N ASP A 329 19.07 7.40 -30.09
CA ASP A 329 19.87 8.62 -29.90
C ASP A 329 21.01 8.46 -28.87
N GLY A 330 21.68 7.31 -28.89
CA GLY A 330 22.76 6.97 -27.95
C GLY A 330 22.29 6.69 -26.52
N ILE A 331 20.99 6.49 -26.31
CA ILE A 331 20.39 6.11 -25.02
C ILE A 331 19.98 4.63 -25.11
N PRO A 332 20.54 3.74 -24.27
CA PRO A 332 20.05 2.38 -24.15
C PRO A 332 18.61 2.37 -23.62
N VAL A 333 17.69 1.80 -24.40
CA VAL A 333 16.27 1.68 -24.07
C VAL A 333 15.89 0.21 -23.94
N ALA A 334 15.42 -0.16 -22.76
CA ALA A 334 14.78 -1.44 -22.52
C ALA A 334 13.25 -1.29 -22.57
N VAL A 335 12.56 -2.24 -23.19
CA VAL A 335 11.11 -2.37 -23.11
C VAL A 335 10.77 -3.72 -22.48
N ARG A 336 9.94 -3.69 -21.43
CA ARG A 336 9.54 -4.86 -20.66
C ARG A 336 8.05 -4.82 -20.38
N GLN A 337 7.44 -6.00 -20.25
CA GLN A 337 6.05 -6.15 -19.83
C GLN A 337 5.97 -7.02 -18.57
N VAL A 338 5.06 -6.69 -17.66
CA VAL A 338 4.79 -7.44 -16.43
C VAL A 338 3.37 -7.97 -16.48
N ASP A 339 3.22 -9.29 -16.43
CA ASP A 339 1.93 -9.94 -16.41
C ASP A 339 1.29 -9.87 -15.01
N LEU A 340 0.24 -9.05 -14.86
CA LEU A 340 -0.46 -8.87 -13.60
C LEU A 340 -1.54 -9.95 -13.35
N ALA A 341 -1.79 -10.83 -14.32
CA ALA A 341 -2.63 -12.01 -14.15
C ALA A 341 -1.85 -13.20 -13.56
N GLN A 342 -0.51 -13.13 -13.58
CA GLN A 342 0.38 -14.10 -12.97
C GLN A 342 0.43 -14.00 -11.45
N ARG A 343 1.08 -14.99 -10.82
CA ARG A 343 1.19 -15.04 -9.37
C ARG A 343 2.11 -13.91 -8.87
N PRO A 344 1.88 -13.35 -7.67
CA PRO A 344 2.72 -12.28 -7.13
C PRO A 344 4.24 -12.56 -7.14
N ALA A 345 4.67 -13.80 -6.92
CA ALA A 345 6.10 -14.17 -7.02
C ALA A 345 6.66 -14.02 -8.44
N GLU A 346 5.86 -14.31 -9.47
CA GLU A 346 6.25 -14.14 -10.89
C GLU A 346 6.30 -12.65 -11.25
N ILE A 347 5.38 -11.85 -10.73
CA ILE A 347 5.39 -10.38 -10.86
C ILE A 347 6.66 -9.80 -10.24
N ARG A 348 7.03 -10.22 -9.03
CA ARG A 348 8.30 -9.83 -8.39
C ARG A 348 9.49 -10.17 -9.27
N ALA A 349 9.55 -11.39 -9.79
CA ALA A 349 10.65 -11.83 -10.64
C ALA A 349 10.74 -11.00 -11.93
N ALA A 350 9.60 -10.70 -12.56
CA ALA A 350 9.53 -9.84 -13.74
C ALA A 350 10.00 -8.40 -13.46
N LEU A 351 9.59 -7.81 -12.33
CA LEU A 351 10.07 -6.49 -11.91
C LEU A 351 11.58 -6.49 -11.62
N ALA A 352 12.08 -7.51 -10.94
CA ALA A 352 13.51 -7.65 -10.66
C ALA A 352 14.34 -7.82 -11.94
N ALA A 353 13.83 -8.57 -12.93
CA ALA A 353 14.50 -8.80 -14.21
C ALA A 353 14.37 -7.62 -15.19
N ALA A 354 13.34 -6.78 -15.04
CA ALA A 354 13.13 -5.61 -15.89
C ALA A 354 14.22 -4.55 -15.70
N TRP A 355 14.79 -4.48 -14.50
CA TRP A 355 15.95 -3.66 -14.21
C TRP A 355 17.23 -4.49 -14.25
N SER A 356 18.24 -3.99 -14.95
CA SER A 356 19.59 -4.54 -14.90
C SER A 356 20.58 -3.39 -14.63
N PRO A 357 21.53 -3.55 -13.70
CA PRO A 357 22.61 -2.59 -13.56
C PRO A 357 23.41 -2.58 -14.86
N GLY A 358 23.81 -1.40 -15.33
CA GLY A 358 24.71 -1.34 -16.48
C GLY A 358 26.04 -2.01 -16.10
N ARG A 359 26.71 -2.66 -17.07
CA ARG A 359 28.00 -3.30 -16.81
C ARG A 359 28.96 -2.23 -16.31
N HIS A 360 29.47 -2.37 -15.09
CA HIS A 360 30.61 -1.57 -14.63
C HIS A 360 31.78 -1.90 -15.57
N ALA A 361 32.26 -0.89 -16.29
CA ALA A 361 33.53 -0.96 -17.01
C ALA A 361 34.68 -0.86 -16.02
#